data_AF-A0A8E4F8R6-F1
#
_entry.id   AF-A0A8E4F8R6-F1
#
_cell.length_a   1.000
_cell.length_b   1.000
_cell.length_c   1.000
_cell.angle_alpha   90.00
_cell.angle_beta   90.00
_cell.angle_gamma   90.00
#
_symmetry.space_group_name_H-M   'P 1'
#
loop_
_entity.id
_entity.type
_entity.pdbx_description
1 polymer ?
#
loop_
_entity_poly.entity_id
_entity_poly.type
_entity_poly.pdbx_seq_one_letter_code
_entity_poly.pdbx_strand_id
1 'polypeptide(L)'
;MSFSEEVGQFFALTETQSVQLEAGLVALEQAFQQAESDVVNTPAFSSRFYQKFQQLITAFGIDENHVEAFLDHLYGTERYRQLVTYIVPSYYNAGGDRQVFEELYQEMLSDEQI
;
A
#
# COMPACT_ATOMS: atom_id res chain seq x y z
N MET A 1 -2.28 -19.34 -4.16
CA MET A 1 -2.47 -19.34 -2.69
C MET A 1 -3.45 -18.20 -2.39
N SER A 2 -4.03 -18.16 -1.21
CA SER A 2 -4.80 -16.98 -0.77
C SER A 2 -3.85 -15.91 -0.24
N PHE A 3 -4.23 -14.64 -0.34
CA PHE A 3 -3.47 -13.50 0.20
C PHE A 3 -3.02 -13.77 1.64
N SER A 4 -3.93 -14.28 2.47
CA SER A 4 -3.68 -14.56 3.89
C SER A 4 -2.61 -15.61 4.15
N GLU A 5 -2.48 -16.60 3.28
CA GLU A 5 -1.42 -17.62 3.33
C GLU A 5 -0.08 -17.02 2.90
N GLU A 6 -0.06 -16.18 1.87
CA GLU A 6 1.16 -15.57 1.34
C GLU A 6 1.73 -14.55 2.33
N VAL A 7 0.94 -13.58 2.78
CA VAL A 7 1.41 -12.59 3.78
C VAL A 7 1.68 -13.22 5.14
N GLY A 8 0.94 -14.27 5.49
CA GLY A 8 1.20 -15.08 6.68
C GLY A 8 2.60 -15.69 6.68
N GLN A 9 3.00 -16.25 5.53
CA GLN A 9 4.32 -16.87 5.36
C GLN A 9 5.44 -15.83 5.23
N PHE A 10 5.25 -14.76 4.45
CA PHE A 10 6.28 -13.75 4.19
C PHE A 10 6.56 -12.85 5.39
N PHE A 11 5.52 -12.48 6.15
CA PHE A 11 5.64 -11.55 7.28
C PHE A 11 5.46 -12.22 8.65
N ALA A 12 5.48 -13.56 8.68
CA ALA A 12 5.28 -14.38 9.89
C ALA A 12 3.98 -14.02 10.64
N LEU A 13 2.92 -13.70 9.91
CA LEU A 13 1.61 -13.38 10.47
C LEU A 13 0.80 -14.66 10.70
N THR A 14 0.07 -14.68 11.81
CA THR A 14 -0.97 -15.70 12.03
C THR A 14 -2.12 -15.50 11.04
N GLU A 15 -2.90 -16.55 10.78
CA GLU A 15 -4.10 -16.47 9.93
C GLU A 15 -5.04 -15.32 10.35
N THR A 16 -5.23 -15.14 11.66
CA THR A 16 -6.06 -14.04 12.20
C THR A 16 -5.46 -12.67 11.91
N GLN A 17 -4.13 -12.51 12.01
CA GLN A 17 -3.46 -11.25 11.69
C GLN A 17 -3.53 -10.95 10.19
N SER A 18 -3.34 -11.97 9.34
CA SER A 18 -3.46 -11.82 7.89
C SER A 18 -4.86 -11.35 7.47
N VAL A 19 -5.92 -11.92 8.05
CA VAL A 19 -7.31 -11.51 7.80
C VAL A 19 -7.57 -10.07 8.28
N GLN A 20 -7.01 -9.68 9.43
CA GLN A 20 -7.14 -8.30 9.92
C GLN A 20 -6.39 -7.28 9.05
N LEU A 21 -5.21 -7.66 8.56
CA LEU A 21 -4.44 -6.86 7.61
C LEU A 21 -5.22 -6.67 6.31
N GLU A 22 -5.75 -7.75 5.75
CA GLU A 22 -6.61 -7.72 4.55
C GLU A 22 -7.80 -6.77 4.73
N ALA A 23 -8.53 -6.90 5.84
CA ALA A 23 -9.65 -6.01 6.15
C ALA A 23 -9.22 -4.55 6.26
N GLY A 24 -8.05 -4.29 6.84
CA GLY A 24 -7.45 -2.95 6.93
C GLY A 24 -7.09 -2.37 5.56
N LEU A 25 -6.52 -3.17 4.66
CA LEU A 25 -6.18 -2.76 3.30
C LEU A 25 -7.44 -2.40 2.50
N VAL A 26 -8.49 -3.21 2.62
CA VAL A 26 -9.79 -2.93 1.99
C VAL A 26 -10.41 -1.65 2.53
N ALA A 27 -10.36 -1.43 3.85
CA ALA A 27 -10.86 -0.19 4.44
C ALA A 27 -10.05 1.04 4.00
N LEU A 28 -8.74 0.89 3.82
CA LEU A 28 -7.86 1.94 3.33
C LEU A 28 -8.19 2.30 1.87
N GLU A 29 -8.36 1.30 1.00
CA GLU A 29 -8.78 1.49 -0.40
C GLU A 29 -10.11 2.25 -0.48
N GLN A 30 -11.11 1.81 0.29
CA GLN A 30 -12.41 2.46 0.35
C GLN A 30 -12.32 3.91 0.84
N ALA A 31 -11.46 4.19 1.82
CA ALA A 31 -11.25 5.54 2.31
C ALA A 31 -10.66 6.48 1.25
N PHE A 32 -9.82 5.96 0.36
CA PHE A 32 -9.31 6.73 -0.79
C PHE A 32 -10.41 6.96 -1.84
N GLN A 33 -11.17 5.91 -2.19
CA GLN A 33 -12.23 5.98 -3.19
C GLN A 33 -13.40 6.90 -2.77
N GLN A 34 -13.67 7.02 -1.47
CA GLN A 34 -14.70 7.91 -0.93
C GLN A 34 -14.24 9.37 -0.81
N ALA A 35 -12.94 9.63 -0.93
CA ALA A 35 -12.43 10.99 -0.88
C ALA A 35 -12.78 11.76 -2.16
N GLU A 36 -13.04 13.05 -2.02
CA GLU A 36 -13.33 13.92 -3.15
C GLU A 36 -12.13 13.98 -4.10
N SER A 37 -12.39 13.87 -5.41
CA SER A 37 -11.35 13.79 -6.45
C SER A 37 -10.42 15.01 -6.49
N ASP A 38 -10.91 16.19 -6.07
CA ASP A 38 -10.10 17.41 -5.97
C ASP A 38 -9.17 17.43 -4.74
N VAL A 39 -9.41 16.55 -3.77
CA VAL A 39 -8.69 16.50 -2.49
C VAL A 39 -7.62 15.41 -2.48
N VAL A 40 -7.82 14.30 -3.21
CA VAL A 40 -6.91 13.15 -3.20
C VAL A 40 -5.48 13.46 -3.68
N ASN A 41 -5.34 14.51 -4.49
CA ASN A 41 -4.04 14.98 -5.00
C ASN A 41 -3.38 16.05 -4.12
N THR A 42 -3.99 16.41 -2.99
CA THR A 42 -3.41 17.41 -2.09
C THR A 42 -2.35 16.77 -1.18
N PRO A 43 -1.20 17.44 -0.92
CA PRO A 43 -0.17 16.92 -0.01
C PRO A 43 -0.71 16.58 1.38
N ALA A 44 -1.70 17.34 1.87
CA ALA A 44 -2.33 17.11 3.15
C ALA A 44 -3.14 15.80 3.20
N PHE A 45 -3.88 15.49 2.14
CA PHE A 45 -4.58 14.22 2.02
C PHE A 45 -3.58 13.07 1.87
N SER A 46 -2.64 13.20 0.93
CA SER A 46 -1.62 12.18 0.66
C SER A 46 -0.82 11.81 1.92
N SER A 47 -0.43 12.81 2.73
CA SER A 47 0.24 12.60 4.00
C SER A 47 -0.63 11.82 5.00
N ARG A 48 -1.90 12.22 5.19
CA ARG A 48 -2.82 11.52 6.10
C ARG A 48 -3.14 10.10 5.64
N PHE A 49 -3.31 9.90 4.34
CA PHE A 49 -3.58 8.60 3.75
C PHE A 49 -2.39 7.66 3.95
N TYR A 50 -1.18 8.11 3.59
CA TYR A 50 0.03 7.33 3.79
C TYR A 50 0.30 7.06 5.28
N GLN A 51 0.03 8.01 6.18
CA GLN A 51 0.14 7.76 7.62
C GLN A 51 -0.81 6.66 8.10
N LYS A 52 -2.05 6.59 7.59
CA LYS A 52 -2.98 5.50 7.92
C LYS A 52 -2.46 4.15 7.42
N PHE A 53 -1.91 4.12 6.21
CA PHE A 53 -1.26 2.93 5.67
C PHE A 53 -0.08 2.49 6.55
N GLN A 54 0.82 3.41 6.88
CA GLN A 54 1.99 3.11 7.71
C GLN A 54 1.58 2.59 9.09
N GLN A 55 0.58 3.21 9.73
CA GLN A 55 0.03 2.73 11.01
C GLN A 55 -0.58 1.33 10.92
N LEU A 56 -1.27 1.03 9.81
CA LEU A 56 -1.84 -0.29 9.59
C LEU A 56 -0.72 -1.34 9.53
N ILE A 57 0.26 -1.18 8.65
CA ILE A 57 1.28 -2.21 8.40
C ILE A 57 2.22 -2.39 9.60
N THR A 58 2.55 -1.29 10.30
CA THR A 58 3.42 -1.33 11.49
C THR A 58 2.75 -2.03 12.67
N ALA A 59 1.42 -2.00 12.78
CA ALA A 59 0.67 -2.78 13.78
C ALA A 59 0.83 -4.30 13.58
N PHE A 60 1.21 -4.73 12.37
CA PHE A 60 1.51 -6.12 12.03
C PHE A 60 3.01 -6.40 11.96
N GLY A 61 3.87 -5.47 12.37
CA GLY A 61 5.32 -5.66 12.39
C GLY A 61 6.02 -5.47 11.04
N ILE A 62 5.32 -4.91 10.04
CA ILE A 62 5.91 -4.52 8.76
C ILE A 62 6.46 -3.10 8.92
N ASP A 63 7.78 -2.98 8.95
CA ASP A 63 8.51 -1.73 9.10
C ASP A 63 9.08 -1.21 7.76
N GLU A 64 9.84 -0.13 7.84
CA GLU A 64 10.41 0.61 6.70
C GLU A 64 11.35 -0.26 5.83
N ASN A 65 11.93 -1.32 6.39
CA ASN A 65 12.77 -2.26 5.62
C ASN A 65 11.97 -3.28 4.83
N HIS A 66 10.70 -3.51 5.19
CA HIS A 66 9.84 -4.53 4.60
C HIS A 66 8.66 -3.93 3.83
N VAL A 67 8.40 -2.63 3.95
CA VAL A 67 7.28 -1.95 3.28
C VAL A 67 7.38 -2.00 1.77
N GLU A 68 8.57 -1.90 1.19
CA GLU A 68 8.77 -2.00 -0.26
C GLU A 68 8.40 -3.40 -0.77
N ALA A 69 8.97 -4.45 -0.18
CA ALA A 69 8.64 -5.84 -0.52
C ALA A 69 7.14 -6.16 -0.30
N PHE A 70 6.52 -5.54 0.71
CA PHE A 70 5.09 -5.66 0.94
C PHE A 70 4.26 -5.01 -0.17
N LEU A 71 4.61 -3.80 -0.59
CA LEU A 71 3.93 -3.11 -1.68
C LEU A 71 4.13 -3.80 -3.02
N ASP A 72 5.32 -4.35 -3.27
CA ASP A 72 5.62 -5.18 -4.45
C ASP A 72 4.70 -6.42 -4.51
N HIS A 73 4.62 -7.17 -3.41
CA HIS A 73 3.72 -8.32 -3.32
C HIS A 73 2.25 -7.94 -3.52
N LEU A 74 1.82 -6.81 -2.94
CA LEU A 74 0.47 -6.27 -3.15
C LEU A 74 0.24 -5.88 -4.61
N TYR A 75 1.24 -5.31 -5.28
CA TYR A 75 1.13 -4.88 -6.68
C TYR A 75 1.01 -6.08 -7.64
N GLY A 76 1.77 -7.14 -7.36
CA GLY A 76 1.67 -8.42 -8.06
C GLY A 76 0.30 -9.11 -7.87
N THR A 77 -0.46 -8.73 -6.83
CA THR A 77 -1.80 -9.26 -6.57
C THR A 77 -2.87 -8.36 -7.19
N GLU A 78 -3.58 -8.86 -8.21
CA GLU A 78 -4.56 -8.08 -9.00
C GLU A 78 -5.57 -7.30 -8.14
N ARG A 79 -6.05 -7.89 -7.03
CA ARG A 79 -7.00 -7.25 -6.11
C ARG A 79 -6.47 -5.97 -5.44
N TYR A 80 -5.17 -5.92 -5.13
CA TYR A 80 -4.55 -4.81 -4.40
C TYR A 80 -3.68 -3.92 -5.28
N ARG A 81 -3.49 -4.27 -6.56
CA ARG A 81 -2.77 -3.45 -7.53
C ARG A 81 -3.24 -1.99 -7.53
N GLN A 82 -4.55 -1.78 -7.54
CA GLN A 82 -5.16 -0.44 -7.47
C GLN A 82 -4.90 0.28 -6.15
N LEU A 83 -4.77 -0.45 -5.03
CA LEU A 83 -4.43 0.17 -3.75
C LEU A 83 -2.98 0.66 -3.75
N VAL A 84 -2.05 -0.11 -4.33
CA VAL A 84 -0.64 0.29 -4.45
C VAL A 84 -0.50 1.55 -5.32
N THR A 85 -1.29 1.66 -6.40
CA THR A 85 -1.32 2.87 -7.23
C THR A 85 -1.86 4.11 -6.52
N TYR A 86 -2.47 3.95 -5.34
CA TYR A 86 -2.83 5.06 -4.45
C TYR A 86 -1.76 5.34 -3.40
N ILE A 87 -1.14 4.30 -2.84
CA ILE A 87 -0.16 4.42 -1.75
C ILE A 87 1.13 5.07 -2.24
N VAL A 88 1.72 4.57 -3.33
CA VAL A 88 3.04 5.03 -3.79
C VAL A 88 3.00 6.52 -4.20
N PRO A 89 2.05 7.00 -5.02
CA PRO A 89 1.94 8.43 -5.31
C PRO A 89 1.62 9.27 -4.07
N SER A 90 0.83 8.74 -3.13
CA SER A 90 0.54 9.46 -1.87
C SER A 90 1.79 9.64 -1.01
N TYR A 91 2.69 8.65 -0.97
CA TYR A 91 3.96 8.79 -0.29
C TYR A 91 4.81 9.92 -0.90
N TYR A 92 4.94 9.96 -2.23
CA TYR A 92 5.69 11.01 -2.91
C TYR A 92 5.06 12.40 -2.76
N ASN A 93 3.74 12.49 -2.87
CA ASN A 93 3.00 13.74 -2.68
C ASN A 93 3.07 14.25 -1.22
N ALA A 94 3.27 13.34 -0.26
CA ALA A 94 3.51 13.70 1.14
C ALA A 94 4.93 14.22 1.41
N GLY A 95 5.83 14.21 0.41
CA GLY A 95 7.23 14.58 0.56
C GLY A 95 8.14 13.40 0.94
N GLY A 96 7.69 12.17 0.72
CA GLY A 96 8.51 10.97 0.86
C GLY A 96 9.71 10.93 -0.08
N ASP A 97 10.71 10.14 0.27
CA ASP A 97 11.94 10.00 -0.50
C ASP A 97 11.67 9.20 -1.77
N ARG A 98 11.95 9.81 -2.93
CA ARG A 98 11.70 9.20 -4.24
C ARG A 98 12.47 7.90 -4.47
N GLN A 99 13.54 7.66 -3.72
CA GLN A 99 14.35 6.46 -3.86
C GLN A 99 13.73 5.23 -3.19
N VAL A 100 12.78 5.41 -2.25
CA VAL A 100 12.26 4.31 -1.42
C VAL A 100 11.33 3.35 -2.17
N PHE A 101 10.60 3.83 -3.18
CA PHE A 101 9.75 2.98 -4.04
C PHE A 101 10.05 3.23 -5.51
N GLU A 102 11.28 3.60 -5.86
CA GLU A 102 11.64 4.00 -7.22
C GLU A 102 11.38 2.84 -8.20
N GLU A 103 11.84 1.64 -7.88
CA GLU A 103 11.71 0.46 -8.73
C GLU A 103 10.23 0.11 -8.95
N LEU A 104 9.47 -0.01 -7.86
CA LEU A 104 8.04 -0.28 -7.91
C LEU A 104 7.27 0.79 -8.71
N TYR A 105 7.62 2.07 -8.54
CA TYR A 105 6.98 3.15 -9.27
C TYR A 105 7.29 3.12 -10.77
N GLN A 106 8.52 2.75 -11.16
CA GLN A 106 8.88 2.56 -12.57
C GLN A 106 8.14 1.38 -13.19
N GLU A 107 7.97 0.29 -12.44
CA GLU A 107 7.16 -0.85 -12.87
C GLU A 107 5.71 -0.43 -13.13
N MET A 108 5.10 0.31 -12.19
CA MET A 108 3.75 0.85 -12.35
C MET A 108 3.59 1.70 -13.61
N LEU A 109 4.53 2.61 -13.87
CA LEU A 109 4.51 3.46 -15.06
C LEU A 109 4.68 2.66 -16.35
N SER A 110 5.43 1.55 -16.31
CA SER A 110 5.66 0.68 -17.46
C SER A 110 4.40 -0.13 -17.79
N ASP A 111 3.72 -0.65 -16.77
CA ASP A 111 2.45 -1.38 -16.89
C ASP A 111 1.31 -0.50 -17.43
N GLU A 112 1.28 0.79 -17.10
CA GLU A 112 0.28 1.75 -17.62
C GLU A 112 0.46 2.10 -19.10
N GLN A 113 1.60 1.77 -19.72
CA GLN A 113 1.91 2.14 -21.12
C GLN A 113 1.65 1.03 -22.16
N ILE A 114 1.03 -0.10 -21.76
CA ILE A 114 0.80 -1.27 -22.63
C ILE A 114 -0.65 -1.38 -23.09
#